data_AF-A0A158FJC6-F1
#
_entry.id   AF-A0A158FJC6-F1
#
_cell.length_a   1.000
_cell.length_b   1.000
_cell.length_c   1.000
_cell.angle_alpha   90.00
_cell.angle_beta   90.00
_cell.angle_gamma   90.00
#
_symmetry.space_group_name_H-M   'P 1'
#
loop_
_entity.id
_entity.type
_entity.pdbx_description
1 polymer ?
#
loop_
_entity_poly.entity_id
_entity_poly.type
_entity_poly.pdbx_seq_one_letter_code
_entity_poly.pdbx_strand_id
1 'polypeptide(L)'
;MDYRDLLAKAAELDRQIALAREVEAAGALAEIKARVAEFGFTVEDVFSTKKARKERKRSGPTYRDPESGATWSGMGREPGWIKGKNRAAFVVGDEYSASENRESPIEQLESLGLPATFPAALMPEAGSRFVSDCVMGMDKMALMKLARDRGFMPSWSRLAHLGAGVYELGLTIDGRGVPLLVRMKVVEPA
;
A
#
# COMPACT_ATOMS: atom_id res chain seq x y z
N MET A 1 -43.58 8.08 -16.46
CA MET A 1 -42.53 7.07 -16.67
C MET A 1 -42.88 5.88 -15.83
N ASP A 2 -43.08 4.75 -16.47
CA ASP A 2 -43.23 3.50 -15.75
C ASP A 2 -41.86 2.84 -15.50
N TYR A 3 -41.85 1.74 -14.75
CA TYR A 3 -40.64 1.01 -14.41
C TYR A 3 -39.89 0.46 -15.64
N ARG A 4 -40.60 0.10 -16.71
CA ARG A 4 -39.99 -0.44 -17.93
C ARG A 4 -39.30 0.65 -18.72
N ASP A 5 -39.87 1.85 -18.77
CA ASP A 5 -39.24 3.04 -19.37
C ASP A 5 -37.90 3.36 -18.69
N LEU A 6 -37.85 3.27 -17.35
CA LEU A 6 -36.63 3.51 -16.58
C LEU A 6 -35.54 2.48 -16.89
N LEU A 7 -35.90 1.20 -17.01
CA LEU A 7 -34.95 0.14 -17.40
C LEU A 7 -34.43 0.33 -18.82
N ALA A 8 -35.29 0.71 -19.77
CA ALA A 8 -34.87 0.97 -21.14
C ALA A 8 -33.89 2.16 -21.22
N LYS A 9 -34.14 3.21 -20.44
CA LYS A 9 -33.22 4.35 -20.34
C LYS A 9 -31.89 4.00 -19.70
N ALA A 10 -31.89 3.16 -18.66
CA ALA A 10 -30.66 2.68 -18.04
C ALA A 10 -29.80 1.90 -19.05
N ALA A 11 -30.40 0.97 -19.79
CA ALA A 11 -29.69 0.20 -20.81
C ALA A 11 -29.11 1.08 -21.93
N GLU A 12 -29.81 2.15 -22.31
CA GLU A 12 -29.32 3.10 -23.31
C GLU A 12 -28.16 3.94 -22.77
N LEU A 13 -28.25 4.43 -21.54
CA LEU A 13 -27.14 5.14 -20.89
C LEU A 13 -25.91 4.23 -20.74
N ASP A 14 -26.10 2.96 -20.39
CA ASP A 14 -25.00 2.00 -20.29
C ASP A 14 -24.28 1.80 -21.62
N ARG A 15 -25.02 1.73 -22.75
CA ARG A 15 -24.42 1.68 -24.09
C ARG A 15 -23.64 2.94 -24.42
N GLN A 16 -24.19 4.10 -24.09
CA GLN A 16 -23.52 5.39 -24.33
C GLN A 16 -22.24 5.52 -23.51
N ILE A 17 -22.25 5.07 -22.24
CA ILE A 17 -21.08 5.05 -21.38
C ILE A 17 -20.02 4.11 -21.95
N ALA A 18 -20.40 2.92 -22.41
CA ALA A 18 -19.47 1.97 -23.00
C ALA A 18 -18.80 2.54 -24.27
N LEU A 19 -19.59 3.14 -25.17
CA LEU A 19 -19.08 3.79 -26.37
C LEU A 19 -18.15 4.96 -26.05
N ALA A 20 -18.55 5.84 -25.13
CA ALA A 20 -17.74 6.97 -24.71
C ALA A 20 -16.38 6.50 -24.15
N ARG A 21 -16.39 5.45 -23.32
CA ARG A 21 -15.16 4.87 -22.78
C ARG A 21 -14.25 4.28 -23.86
N GLU A 22 -14.80 3.58 -24.85
CA GLU A 22 -14.00 3.04 -25.96
C GLU A 22 -13.31 4.15 -26.75
N VAL A 23 -14.04 5.23 -27.05
CA VAL A 23 -13.50 6.40 -27.75
C VAL A 23 -12.42 7.09 -26.92
N GLU A 24 -12.69 7.37 -25.65
CA GLU A 24 -11.72 8.01 -24.75
C GLU A 24 -10.47 7.15 -24.55
N ALA A 25 -10.63 5.84 -24.34
CA ALA A 25 -9.51 4.91 -24.18
C ALA A 25 -8.66 4.82 -25.45
N ALA A 26 -9.29 4.81 -26.64
CA ALA A 26 -8.57 4.82 -27.90
C ALA A 26 -7.76 6.12 -28.08
N GLY A 27 -8.35 7.26 -27.72
CA GLY A 27 -7.68 8.56 -27.73
C GLY A 27 -6.48 8.61 -26.79
N ALA A 28 -6.67 8.21 -25.52
CA ALA A 28 -5.61 8.14 -24.53
C ALA A 28 -4.47 7.21 -24.98
N LEU A 29 -4.80 6.05 -25.55
CA LEU A 29 -3.80 5.11 -26.07
C LEU A 29 -3.00 5.70 -27.24
N ALA A 30 -3.66 6.42 -28.15
CA ALA A 30 -3.00 7.11 -29.26
C ALA A 30 -2.03 8.19 -28.74
N GLU A 31 -2.45 8.96 -27.73
CA GLU A 31 -1.64 10.00 -27.11
C GLU A 31 -0.40 9.44 -26.40
N ILE A 32 -0.56 8.33 -25.66
CA ILE A 32 0.56 7.62 -25.03
C ILE A 32 1.53 7.11 -26.10
N LYS A 33 1.02 6.47 -27.16
CA LYS A 33 1.86 5.97 -28.26
C LYS A 33 2.64 7.10 -28.94
N ALA A 34 2.02 8.25 -29.15
CA ALA A 34 2.68 9.42 -29.73
C ALA A 34 3.85 9.88 -28.86
N ARG A 35 3.65 10.00 -27.54
CA ARG A 35 4.71 10.39 -26.60
C ARG A 35 5.83 9.36 -26.53
N VAL A 36 5.49 8.06 -26.51
CA VAL A 36 6.49 6.98 -26.54
C VAL A 36 7.37 7.10 -27.79
N ALA A 37 6.75 7.36 -28.95
CA ALA A 37 7.48 7.54 -30.20
C ALA A 37 8.32 8.83 -30.23
N GLU A 38 7.77 9.95 -29.74
CA GLU A 38 8.43 11.27 -29.70
C GLU A 38 9.75 11.23 -28.92
N PHE A 39 9.75 10.58 -27.75
CA PHE A 39 10.92 10.50 -26.88
C PHE A 39 11.76 9.23 -27.06
N GLY A 40 11.36 8.34 -27.97
CA GLY A 40 12.07 7.08 -28.22
C GLY A 40 12.08 6.12 -27.04
N PHE A 41 11.02 6.11 -26.21
CA PHE A 41 10.94 5.21 -25.06
C PHE A 41 10.77 3.76 -25.52
N THR A 42 11.45 2.86 -24.82
CA THR A 42 11.31 1.41 -25.00
C THR A 42 10.21 0.84 -24.11
N VAL A 43 9.80 -0.40 -24.36
CA VAL A 43 8.82 -1.11 -23.50
C VAL A 43 9.34 -1.20 -22.07
N GLU A 44 10.64 -1.38 -21.90
CA GLU A 44 11.31 -1.45 -20.61
C GLU A 44 11.25 -0.11 -19.84
N ASP A 45 11.30 1.03 -20.55
CA ASP A 45 11.21 2.35 -19.92
C ASP A 45 9.79 2.63 -19.41
N VAL A 46 8.77 2.18 -20.16
CA VAL A 46 7.36 2.39 -19.84
C VAL A 46 6.85 1.38 -18.78
N PHE A 47 7.30 0.13 -18.87
CA PHE A 47 6.82 -0.98 -18.05
C PHE A 47 7.86 -1.52 -17.07
N SER A 48 8.93 -0.77 -16.78
CA SER A 48 10.01 -1.17 -15.86
C SER A 48 9.46 -1.82 -14.58
N THR A 49 9.68 -3.13 -14.47
CA THR A 49 9.34 -3.93 -13.29
C THR A 49 10.40 -3.84 -12.19
N LYS A 50 11.43 -3.00 -12.38
CA LYS A 50 12.31 -2.60 -11.29
C LYS A 50 11.46 -1.75 -10.35
N LYS A 51 10.71 -2.42 -9.46
CA LYS A 51 10.38 -1.87 -8.15
C LYS A 51 11.63 -1.12 -7.73
N ALA A 52 11.54 0.20 -7.55
CA ALA A 52 12.56 0.93 -6.82
C ALA A 52 12.78 0.04 -5.59
N ARG A 53 13.95 -0.62 -5.54
CA ARG A 53 14.29 -1.50 -4.44
C ARG A 53 14.37 -0.51 -3.32
N LYS A 54 13.26 -0.31 -2.62
CA LYS A 54 13.20 0.47 -1.40
C LYS A 54 14.31 -0.17 -0.61
N GLU A 55 15.43 0.55 -0.51
CA GLU A 55 16.53 0.12 0.33
C GLU A 55 15.83 -0.18 1.64
N ARG A 56 15.76 -1.47 1.98
CA ARG A 56 15.33 -1.85 3.30
C ARG A 56 16.40 -1.20 4.15
N LYS A 57 16.11 0.00 4.68
CA LYS A 57 16.94 0.65 5.69
C LYS A 57 17.22 -0.46 6.67
N ARG A 58 18.50 -0.87 6.76
CA ARG A 58 18.94 -1.98 7.59
C ARG A 58 18.59 -1.56 9.01
N SER A 59 17.50 -2.06 9.55
CA SER A 59 16.90 -1.58 10.80
C SER A 59 17.54 -2.24 12.02
N GLY A 60 18.86 -2.42 11.99
CA GLY A 60 19.58 -3.09 13.06
C GLY A 60 21.00 -2.53 13.21
N PRO A 61 21.52 -2.47 14.45
CA PRO A 61 22.89 -2.03 14.70
C PRO A 61 23.87 -2.93 13.93
N THR A 62 24.75 -2.31 13.16
CA THR A 62 25.87 -3.02 12.54
C THR A 62 27.01 -3.02 13.54
N TYR A 63 27.52 -4.19 13.90
CA TYR A 63 28.67 -4.30 14.80
C TYR A 63 29.96 -4.30 13.99
N ARG A 64 31.04 -3.69 14.49
CA ARG A 64 32.36 -3.69 13.88
C ARG A 64 33.44 -4.08 14.90
N ASP A 65 34.34 -4.95 14.47
CA ASP A 65 35.54 -5.29 15.21
C ASP A 65 36.54 -4.12 15.19
N PRO A 66 36.96 -3.57 16.35
CA PRO A 66 37.96 -2.49 16.41
C PRO A 66 39.34 -2.92 15.92
N GLU A 67 39.66 -4.22 15.93
CA GLU A 67 40.99 -4.72 15.55
C GLU A 67 41.08 -5.04 14.05
N SER A 68 40.16 -5.86 13.53
CA SER A 68 40.17 -6.26 12.10
C SER A 68 39.31 -5.39 11.18
N GLY A 69 38.41 -4.57 11.73
CA GLY A 69 37.42 -3.83 10.96
C GLY A 69 36.27 -4.69 10.40
N ALA A 70 36.22 -5.99 10.69
CA ALA A 70 35.15 -6.88 10.26
C ALA A 70 33.79 -6.41 10.77
N THR A 71 32.73 -6.55 9.96
CA THR A 71 31.37 -6.15 10.34
C THR A 71 30.41 -7.32 10.47
N TRP A 72 29.46 -7.21 11.38
CA TRP A 72 28.40 -8.19 11.59
C TRP A 72 27.06 -7.49 11.77
N SER A 73 26.05 -7.94 11.04
CA SER A 73 24.72 -7.32 11.03
C SER A 73 23.83 -7.72 12.21
N GLY A 74 24.36 -8.48 13.18
CA GLY A 74 23.58 -9.07 14.26
C GLY A 74 22.73 -10.27 13.85
N MET A 75 22.76 -10.67 12.57
CA MET A 75 22.00 -11.80 12.03
C MET A 75 22.95 -12.95 11.66
N GLY A 76 22.59 -14.18 12.01
CA GLY A 76 23.41 -15.37 11.76
C GLY A 76 24.39 -15.72 12.89
N ARG A 77 25.37 -16.58 12.60
CA ARG A 77 26.34 -17.07 13.59
C ARG A 77 27.18 -15.92 14.15
N GLU A 78 27.18 -15.77 15.46
CA GLU A 78 27.94 -14.74 16.16
C GLU A 78 29.45 -14.92 15.92
N PRO A 79 30.15 -13.87 15.43
CA PRO A 79 31.60 -13.91 15.22
C PRO A 79 32.39 -14.01 16.52
N GLY A 80 33.58 -14.62 16.47
CA GLY A 80 34.44 -14.82 17.65
C GLY A 80 34.91 -13.53 18.33
N TRP A 81 34.98 -12.41 17.60
CA TRP A 81 35.43 -11.12 18.13
C TRP A 81 34.41 -10.44 19.06
N ILE A 82 33.11 -10.72 18.90
CA ILE A 82 32.02 -10.21 19.74
C ILE A 82 31.44 -11.26 20.71
N LYS A 83 31.60 -12.55 20.38
CA LYS A 83 31.04 -13.66 21.17
C LYS A 83 31.47 -13.58 22.65
N GLY A 84 30.48 -13.51 23.54
CA GLY A 84 30.70 -13.44 24.99
C GLY A 84 31.19 -12.08 25.53
N LYS A 85 31.26 -11.05 24.69
CA LYS A 85 31.62 -9.67 25.10
C LYS A 85 30.39 -8.76 25.11
N ASN A 86 30.51 -7.59 25.75
CA ASN A 86 29.46 -6.58 25.69
C ASN A 86 29.34 -6.03 24.26
N ARG A 87 28.22 -6.35 23.61
CA ARG A 87 27.94 -6.00 22.22
C ARG A 87 27.88 -4.49 21.97
N ALA A 88 27.51 -3.70 22.98
CA ALA A 88 27.44 -2.25 22.90
C ALA A 88 28.78 -1.60 22.54
N ALA A 89 29.91 -2.22 22.94
CA ALA A 89 31.25 -1.72 22.64
C ALA A 89 31.65 -1.87 21.14
N PHE A 90 30.86 -2.61 20.37
CA PHE A 90 31.13 -2.91 18.96
C PHE A 90 30.10 -2.30 18.03
N VAL A 91 29.07 -1.59 18.52
CA VAL A 91 28.02 -1.01 17.66
C VAL A 91 28.60 0.15 16.84
N VAL A 92 28.39 0.09 15.53
CA VAL A 92 28.64 1.17 14.58
C VAL A 92 27.30 1.62 14.03
N GLY A 93 26.90 2.83 14.41
CA GLY A 93 25.65 3.44 13.95
C GLY A 93 24.63 3.76 15.06
N ASP A 94 25.05 3.87 16.33
CA ASP A 94 24.16 4.25 17.44
C ASP A 94 24.01 5.78 17.64
N GLU A 95 24.58 6.60 16.76
CA GLU A 95 24.24 8.03 16.67
C GLU A 95 22.89 8.25 15.94
N TYR A 96 22.00 7.26 15.99
CA TYR A 96 20.67 7.29 15.41
C TYR A 96 19.57 7.02 16.43
N SER A 97 19.81 7.31 17.71
CA SER A 97 18.80 7.25 18.77
C SER A 97 18.25 8.63 19.16
N ALA A 98 18.41 9.66 18.32
CA ALA A 98 17.84 11.00 18.53
C ALA A 98 16.77 11.39 17.49
N SER A 99 16.36 10.49 16.59
CA SER A 99 15.30 10.77 15.60
C SER A 99 13.97 10.04 15.87
N GLU A 100 13.89 9.23 16.93
CA GLU A 100 12.66 8.53 17.38
C GLU A 100 11.86 9.30 18.43
N ASN A 101 11.93 10.63 18.42
CA ASN A 101 10.97 11.49 19.14
C ASN A 101 10.30 12.51 18.20
N ARG A 102 10.08 12.12 16.95
CA ARG A 102 8.90 12.61 16.23
C ARG A 102 7.93 11.46 16.24
N GLU A 103 7.04 11.43 17.24
CA GLU A 103 5.84 10.60 17.18
C GLU A 103 5.30 10.71 15.76
N SER A 104 5.34 9.61 15.02
CA SER A 104 4.70 9.58 13.71
C SER A 104 3.24 9.90 13.97
N PRO A 105 2.63 10.84 13.22
CA PRO A 105 1.28 11.29 13.52
C PRO A 105 0.36 10.09 13.65
N ILE A 106 -0.38 10.01 14.76
CA ILE A 106 -1.30 8.88 14.98
C ILE A 106 -2.42 9.05 13.97
N GLU A 107 -2.41 8.23 12.93
CA GLU A 107 -3.44 8.24 11.91
C GLU A 107 -4.56 7.28 12.32
N GLN A 108 -5.79 7.79 12.32
CA GLN A 108 -7.00 7.04 12.67
C GLN A 108 -7.97 6.98 11.50
N LEU A 109 -8.68 5.87 11.38
CA LEU A 109 -9.66 5.64 10.34
C LEU A 109 -10.75 6.74 10.36
N GLU A 110 -10.85 7.45 9.24
CA GLU A 110 -11.88 8.46 8.97
C GLU A 110 -12.92 7.94 7.97
N SER A 111 -12.52 7.17 6.97
CA SER A 111 -13.48 6.50 6.09
C SER A 111 -12.88 5.28 5.42
N LEU A 112 -13.74 4.33 5.09
CA LEU A 112 -13.42 3.10 4.39
C LEU A 112 -14.47 2.89 3.30
N GLY A 113 -14.04 2.52 2.09
CA GLY A 113 -14.96 2.26 0.99
C GLY A 113 -14.35 1.44 -0.13
N LEU A 114 -15.16 1.16 -1.15
CA LEU A 114 -14.69 0.53 -2.38
C LEU A 114 -14.18 1.61 -3.34
N PRO A 115 -13.06 1.38 -4.06
CA PRO A 115 -12.69 2.23 -5.18
C PRO A 115 -13.69 2.05 -6.32
N ALA A 116 -13.86 3.08 -7.16
CA ALA A 116 -14.73 3.01 -8.35
C ALA A 116 -14.35 1.89 -9.33
N THR A 117 -13.09 1.42 -9.28
CA THR A 117 -12.56 0.34 -10.10
C THR A 117 -13.00 -1.07 -9.66
N PHE A 118 -13.62 -1.21 -8.48
CA PHE A 118 -14.09 -2.49 -7.96
C PHE A 118 -15.62 -2.55 -7.92
N PRO A 119 -16.27 -3.38 -8.75
CA PRO A 119 -17.72 -3.53 -8.73
C PRO A 119 -18.22 -4.08 -7.38
N ALA A 120 -19.14 -3.38 -6.73
CA ALA A 120 -19.69 -3.79 -5.43
C ALA A 120 -20.32 -5.20 -5.44
N ALA A 121 -20.88 -5.62 -6.58
CA ALA A 121 -21.44 -6.97 -6.74
C ALA A 121 -20.40 -8.10 -6.63
N LEU A 122 -19.11 -7.79 -6.79
CA LEU A 122 -18.01 -8.75 -6.63
C LEU A 122 -17.47 -8.82 -5.19
N MET A 123 -18.00 -7.99 -4.28
CA MET A 123 -17.59 -7.98 -2.88
C MET A 123 -18.01 -9.29 -2.18
N PRO A 124 -17.06 -10.11 -1.68
CA PRO A 124 -17.41 -11.30 -0.91
C PRO A 124 -18.12 -10.91 0.39
N GLU A 125 -19.05 -11.75 0.87
CA GLU A 125 -19.76 -11.49 2.13
C GLU A 125 -18.80 -11.30 3.31
N ALA A 126 -17.72 -12.08 3.37
CA ALA A 126 -16.69 -11.96 4.39
C ALA A 126 -15.97 -10.59 4.33
N GLY A 127 -15.81 -10.03 3.13
CA GLY A 127 -15.31 -8.67 2.92
C GLY A 127 -16.31 -7.62 3.41
N SER A 128 -17.59 -7.75 3.07
CA SER A 128 -18.64 -6.81 3.52
C SER A 128 -18.77 -6.79 5.05
N ARG A 129 -18.67 -7.96 5.69
CA ARG A 129 -18.63 -8.07 7.15
C ARG A 129 -17.40 -7.38 7.72
N PHE A 130 -16.21 -7.63 7.15
CA PHE A 130 -14.99 -6.95 7.58
C PHE A 130 -15.11 -5.42 7.52
N VAL A 131 -15.65 -4.86 6.42
CA VAL A 131 -15.91 -3.41 6.29
C VAL A 131 -16.83 -2.91 7.40
N SER A 132 -17.87 -3.67 7.74
CA SER A 132 -18.82 -3.31 8.80
C SER A 132 -18.20 -3.35 10.19
N ASP A 133 -17.23 -4.24 10.40
CA ASP A 133 -16.52 -4.41 11.67
C ASP A 133 -15.37 -3.40 11.85
N CYS A 134 -15.02 -2.63 10.82
CA CYS A 134 -14.06 -1.53 10.90
C CYS A 134 -14.72 -0.33 11.58
N VAL A 135 -14.20 0.04 12.76
CA VAL A 135 -14.72 1.16 13.55
C VAL A 135 -13.89 2.42 13.30
N MET A 136 -14.57 3.57 13.23
CA MET A 136 -13.95 4.89 13.19
C MET A 136 -12.98 5.08 14.35
N GLY A 137 -11.81 5.65 14.10
CA GLY A 137 -10.78 5.79 15.14
C GLY A 137 -9.73 4.66 15.16
N MET A 138 -9.97 3.54 14.46
CA MET A 138 -8.97 2.46 14.36
C MET A 138 -7.70 2.93 13.65
N ASP A 139 -6.54 2.60 14.21
CA ASP A 139 -5.28 2.82 13.52
C ASP A 139 -5.00 1.72 12.48
N LYS A 140 -3.92 1.91 11.72
CA LYS A 140 -3.47 0.95 10.71
C LYS A 140 -3.18 -0.43 11.33
N MET A 141 -2.59 -0.49 12.52
CA MET A 141 -2.24 -1.77 13.14
C MET A 141 -3.50 -2.57 13.50
N ALA A 142 -4.51 -1.91 14.07
CA ALA A 142 -5.79 -2.49 14.41
C ALA A 142 -6.50 -3.02 13.16
N LEU A 143 -6.54 -2.26 12.06
CA LEU A 143 -7.13 -2.70 10.79
C LEU A 143 -6.42 -3.93 10.21
N MET A 144 -5.08 -3.90 10.19
CA MET A 144 -4.29 -5.02 9.66
C MET A 144 -4.40 -6.26 10.55
N LYS A 145 -4.48 -6.10 11.87
CA LYS A 145 -4.71 -7.21 12.80
C LYS A 145 -6.09 -7.83 12.58
N LEU A 146 -7.13 -7.00 12.52
CA LEU A 146 -8.51 -7.43 12.30
C LEU A 146 -8.67 -8.23 11.00
N ALA A 147 -7.97 -7.85 9.93
CA ALA A 147 -7.99 -8.58 8.66
C ALA A 147 -7.31 -9.95 8.78
N ARG A 148 -6.15 -10.02 9.45
CA ARG A 148 -5.43 -11.29 9.66
C ARG A 148 -6.18 -12.25 10.58
N ASP A 149 -6.84 -11.74 11.61
CA ASP A 149 -7.65 -12.53 12.53
C ASP A 149 -8.83 -13.23 11.80
N ARG A 150 -9.28 -12.66 10.66
CA ARG A 150 -10.26 -13.28 9.75
C ARG A 150 -9.66 -14.21 8.69
N GLY A 151 -8.35 -14.48 8.76
CA GLY A 151 -7.65 -15.33 7.80
C GLY A 151 -7.35 -14.67 6.46
N PHE A 152 -7.55 -13.35 6.34
CA PHE A 152 -7.24 -12.64 5.09
C PHE A 152 -5.74 -12.32 5.00
N MET A 153 -5.27 -12.07 3.78
CA MET A 153 -3.92 -11.55 3.54
C MET A 153 -4.00 -10.06 3.21
N PRO A 154 -3.81 -9.15 4.19
CA PRO A 154 -3.88 -7.72 3.96
C PRO A 154 -2.55 -7.16 3.45
N SER A 155 -2.63 -6.20 2.53
CA SER A 155 -1.54 -5.33 2.09
C SER A 155 -1.94 -3.87 2.31
N TRP A 156 -0.95 -2.99 2.50
CA TRP A 156 -1.19 -1.57 2.76
C TRP A 156 -0.29 -0.71 1.90
N SER A 157 -0.89 0.11 1.05
CA SER A 157 -0.19 0.97 0.09
C SER A 157 -0.68 2.40 0.21
N ARG A 158 0.22 3.39 0.19
CA ARG A 158 -0.16 4.81 0.19
C ARG A 158 -0.52 5.26 -1.23
N LEU A 159 -1.66 5.91 -1.39
CA LEU A 159 -2.12 6.46 -2.67
C LEU A 159 -1.81 7.95 -2.74
N ALA A 160 -0.53 8.28 -2.93
CA ALA A 160 -0.07 9.68 -2.89
C ALA A 160 -0.78 10.61 -3.89
N HIS A 161 -1.25 10.08 -5.02
CA HIS A 161 -1.98 10.84 -6.05
C HIS A 161 -3.41 11.25 -5.62
N LEU A 162 -3.96 10.65 -4.56
CA LEU A 162 -5.29 10.99 -4.00
C LEU A 162 -5.21 11.90 -2.77
N GLY A 163 -4.00 12.33 -2.39
CA GLY A 163 -3.76 13.22 -1.25
C GLY A 163 -3.17 12.53 -0.02
N ALA A 164 -2.87 13.33 1.00
CA ALA A 164 -2.39 12.85 2.29
C ALA A 164 -3.48 12.05 3.02
N GLY A 165 -3.08 11.03 3.79
CA GLY A 165 -4.01 10.19 4.55
C GLY A 165 -4.83 9.20 3.72
N VAL A 166 -4.60 9.08 2.40
CA VAL A 166 -5.32 8.11 1.55
C VAL A 166 -4.46 6.88 1.25
N TYR A 167 -5.03 5.70 1.48
CA TYR A 167 -4.37 4.41 1.37
C TYR A 167 -5.26 3.39 0.66
N GLU A 168 -4.63 2.37 0.09
CA GLU A 168 -5.26 1.15 -0.34
C GLU A 168 -4.97 0.05 0.68
N LEU A 169 -6.04 -0.57 1.19
CA LEU A 169 -6.01 -1.82 1.92
C LEU A 169 -6.43 -2.94 0.96
N GLY A 170 -5.46 -3.66 0.43
CA GLY A 170 -5.72 -4.83 -0.41
C GLY A 170 -5.95 -6.06 0.46
N LEU A 171 -7.08 -6.73 0.32
CA LEU A 171 -7.37 -7.99 1.01
C LEU A 171 -7.38 -9.15 0.01
N THR A 172 -6.79 -10.28 0.38
CA THR A 172 -7.07 -11.54 -0.32
C THR A 172 -8.08 -12.34 0.50
N ILE A 173 -9.28 -12.55 -0.05
CA ILE A 173 -10.40 -13.27 0.57
C ILE A 173 -10.77 -14.42 -0.38
N ASP A 174 -10.61 -15.67 0.08
CA ASP A 174 -10.87 -16.87 -0.73
C ASP A 174 -10.17 -16.85 -2.10
N GLY A 175 -8.93 -16.36 -2.14
CA GLY A 175 -8.14 -16.23 -3.36
C GLY A 175 -8.51 -15.04 -4.27
N ARG A 176 -9.49 -14.20 -3.88
CA ARG A 176 -9.88 -12.99 -4.60
C ARG A 176 -9.26 -11.75 -3.97
N GLY A 177 -8.69 -10.89 -4.81
CA GLY A 177 -8.21 -9.57 -4.41
C GLY A 177 -9.37 -8.59 -4.26
N VAL A 178 -9.51 -8.00 -3.09
CA VAL A 178 -10.52 -7.00 -2.74
C VAL A 178 -9.79 -5.72 -2.30
N PRO A 179 -9.73 -4.68 -3.14
CA PRO A 179 -9.13 -3.41 -2.77
C PRO A 179 -10.14 -2.56 -1.99
N LEU A 180 -9.72 -2.01 -0.86
CA LEU A 180 -10.46 -1.03 -0.08
C LEU A 180 -9.71 0.30 -0.08
N LEU A 181 -10.42 1.38 -0.38
CA LEU A 181 -9.91 2.73 -0.21
C LEU A 181 -10.10 3.13 1.25
N VAL A 182 -9.00 3.54 1.89
CA VAL A 182 -8.98 3.92 3.30
C VAL A 182 -8.50 5.35 3.43
N ARG A 183 -9.30 6.18 4.09
CA ARG A 183 -8.90 7.52 4.50
C ARG A 183 -8.61 7.51 5.99
N MET A 184 -7.40 7.94 6.34
CA MET A 184 -6.98 8.14 7.71
C MET A 184 -6.75 9.63 7.95
N LYS A 185 -7.20 10.11 9.10
CA LYS A 185 -6.93 11.46 9.56
C LYS A 185 -5.80 11.42 10.58
N VAL A 186 -4.93 12.41 10.53
CA VAL A 186 -3.95 12.64 11.60
C VAL A 186 -4.71 13.10 12.84
N VAL A 187 -4.41 12.49 13.98
CA VAL A 187 -4.93 12.85 15.29
C VAL A 187 -3.75 13.21 16.18
N GLU A 188 -3.89 14.30 16.93
CA GLU A 188 -2.89 14.70 17.92
C GLU A 188 -2.84 13.67 19.07
N PRO A 189 -1.65 13.33 19.58
CA PRO A 189 -1.54 12.50 20.76
C PRO A 189 -2.21 13.21 21.95
N ALA A 190 -2.99 12.46 22.73
CA ALA A 190 -3.71 12.94 23.91
C ALA A 190 -2.80 13.10 25.14
#